data_AF-Q6AMU8-F1
#
_entry.id   AF-Q6AMU8-F1
#
_cell.length_a   1.000
_cell.length_b   1.000
_cell.length_c   1.000
_cell.angle_alpha   90.00
_cell.angle_beta   90.00
_cell.angle_gamma   90.00
#
_symmetry.space_group_name_H-M   'P 1'
#
loop_
_entity.id
_entity.type
_entity.pdbx_description
1 polymer ?
#
loop_
_entity_poly.entity_id
_entity_poly.type
_entity_poly.pdbx_seq_one_letter_code
_entity_poly.pdbx_strand_id
1 'polypeptide(L)'
;MKDGGIAPAMSLLWSCISVVMRVCGNMATNLWEQFKGILPDTPRIYCTIDQPLTGGRCRVTTTGGGSMVVLGAGQAGAKVWVQDGRIIGEAPMLQHYDIEV
;
A
#
# COMPACT_ATOMS: atom_id res chain seq x y z
N MET A 1 -7.61 62.46 -32.25
CA MET A 1 -6.65 61.56 -32.92
C MET A 1 -5.40 61.45 -32.07
N LYS A 2 -5.26 60.37 -31.29
CA LYS A 2 -4.01 59.65 -30.97
C LYS A 2 -4.25 58.75 -29.75
N ASP A 3 -5.03 57.70 -29.93
CA ASP A 3 -5.00 56.55 -29.03
C ASP A 3 -4.13 55.49 -29.72
N GLY A 4 -2.82 55.61 -29.52
CA GLY A 4 -1.82 54.70 -30.05
C GLY A 4 -1.86 53.37 -29.30
N GLY A 5 -2.24 52.31 -30.02
CA GLY A 5 -2.29 50.95 -29.51
C GLY A 5 -0.90 50.38 -29.22
N ILE A 6 -0.61 50.17 -27.94
CA ILE A 6 0.46 49.27 -27.47
C ILE A 6 -0.08 48.54 -26.22
N ALA A 7 -1.04 47.62 -26.39
CA ALA A 7 -1.61 46.90 -25.25
C ALA A 7 -2.02 45.41 -25.46
N PRO A 8 -2.08 44.81 -26.68
CA PRO A 8 -2.51 43.40 -26.76
C PRO A 8 -1.36 42.40 -26.52
N ALA A 9 -0.11 42.76 -26.83
CA ALA A 9 1.01 41.81 -26.79
C ALA A 9 1.43 41.40 -25.37
N MET A 10 1.30 42.30 -24.38
CA MET A 10 1.77 42.07 -23.01
C MET A 10 0.80 41.20 -22.17
N SER A 11 -0.51 41.23 -22.48
CA SER A 11 -1.50 40.39 -21.80
C SER A 11 -1.47 38.94 -22.28
N LEU A 12 -1.20 38.73 -23.58
CA LEU A 12 -1.02 37.40 -24.16
C LEU A 12 0.26 36.73 -23.64
N LEU A 13 1.35 37.50 -23.48
CA LEU A 13 2.59 36.99 -22.88
C LEU A 13 2.37 36.52 -21.43
N TRP A 14 1.63 37.30 -20.64
CA TRP A 14 1.32 36.97 -19.25
C TRP A 14 0.40 35.76 -19.13
N SER A 15 -0.58 35.63 -20.04
CA SER A 15 -1.46 34.47 -20.12
C SER A 15 -0.71 33.19 -20.48
N CYS A 16 0.20 33.23 -21.47
CA CYS A 16 1.04 32.10 -21.83
C CYS A 16 1.99 31.70 -20.70
N ILE A 17 2.64 32.66 -20.02
CA ILE A 17 3.51 32.40 -18.87
C ILE A 17 2.71 31.80 -17.71
N SER A 18 1.48 32.26 -17.47
CA SER A 18 0.62 31.75 -16.40
C SER A 18 0.13 30.33 -16.69
N VAL A 19 -0.14 29.99 -17.95
CA VAL A 19 -0.50 28.61 -18.37
C VAL A 19 0.71 27.69 -18.30
N VAL A 20 1.88 28.12 -18.77
CA VAL A 20 3.13 27.33 -18.71
C VAL A 20 3.55 27.09 -17.26
N MET A 21 3.50 28.07 -16.36
CA MET A 21 3.78 27.83 -14.93
C MET A 21 2.77 26.89 -14.27
N ARG A 22 1.49 26.93 -14.70
CA ARG A 22 0.43 26.04 -14.18
C ARG A 22 0.56 24.60 -14.73
N VAL A 23 1.15 24.41 -15.91
CA VAL A 23 1.44 23.09 -16.50
C VAL A 23 2.80 22.53 -16.07
N CYS A 24 3.82 23.37 -15.92
CA CYS A 24 5.19 22.96 -15.56
C CYS A 24 5.42 22.81 -14.04
N GLY A 25 4.50 23.27 -13.19
CA GLY A 25 4.54 23.06 -11.73
C GLY A 25 4.43 21.59 -11.29
N ASN A 26 4.19 20.66 -12.22
CA ASN A 26 4.13 19.22 -11.99
C ASN A 26 5.38 18.43 -12.44
N MET A 27 6.45 19.08 -12.92
CA MET A 27 7.62 18.37 -13.51
C MET A 27 8.73 17.96 -12.53
N ALA A 28 8.55 18.13 -11.22
CA ALA A 28 9.43 17.51 -10.23
C ALA A 28 8.61 16.52 -9.41
N THR A 29 8.26 15.40 -10.04
CA THR A 29 7.60 14.32 -9.31
C THR A 29 8.58 13.78 -8.29
N ASN A 30 8.22 13.86 -7.01
CA ASN A 30 9.04 13.35 -5.94
C ASN A 30 9.03 11.81 -6.02
N LEU A 31 10.04 11.25 -6.68
CA LEU A 31 10.22 9.81 -6.87
C LEU A 31 10.24 9.06 -5.54
N TRP A 32 10.71 9.70 -4.47
CA TRP A 32 10.68 9.14 -3.13
C TRP A 32 9.27 9.02 -2.55
N GLU A 33 8.39 10.01 -2.79
CA GLU A 33 6.97 9.90 -2.39
C GLU A 33 6.24 8.83 -3.20
N GLN A 34 6.53 8.72 -4.50
CA GLN A 34 5.97 7.65 -5.34
C GLN A 34 6.44 6.27 -4.87
N PHE A 35 7.72 6.14 -4.53
CA PHE A 35 8.29 4.91 -4.00
C PHE A 35 7.70 4.54 -2.63
N LYS A 36 7.49 5.50 -1.72
CA LYS A 36 6.80 5.22 -0.46
C LYS A 36 5.37 4.74 -0.69
N GLY A 37 4.67 5.29 -1.68
CA GLY A 37 3.31 4.89 -2.02
C GLY A 37 3.16 3.46 -2.55
N ILE A 38 4.23 2.81 -3.01
CA ILE A 38 4.18 1.39 -3.43
C ILE A 38 4.50 0.42 -2.29
N LEU A 39 5.08 0.88 -1.19
CA LEU A 39 5.39 0.01 -0.06
C LEU A 39 4.09 -0.23 0.73
N PRO A 40 3.77 -1.49 1.06
CA PRO A 40 2.65 -1.75 1.96
C PRO A 40 2.98 -1.19 3.35
N ASP A 41 2.07 -0.42 3.94
CA ASP A 41 2.24 0.19 5.27
C ASP A 41 2.49 -0.86 6.37
N THR A 42 1.87 -2.03 6.23
CA THR A 42 2.04 -3.15 7.16
C THR A 42 2.21 -4.46 6.38
N PRO A 43 3.17 -5.31 6.77
CA PRO A 43 3.38 -6.59 6.12
C PRO A 43 2.19 -7.52 6.37
N ARG A 44 1.83 -8.28 5.35
CA ARG A 44 0.91 -9.41 5.46
C ARG A 44 1.71 -10.67 5.68
N ILE A 45 1.48 -11.33 6.81
CA ILE A 45 2.26 -12.48 7.27
C ILE A 45 1.41 -13.74 7.14
N TYR A 46 2.00 -14.79 6.59
CA TYR A 46 1.40 -16.12 6.56
C TYR A 46 1.66 -16.84 7.89
N CYS A 47 0.59 -17.28 8.55
CA CYS A 47 0.68 -17.94 9.84
C CYS A 47 -0.21 -19.18 9.90
N THR A 48 0.16 -20.11 10.77
CA THR A 48 -0.68 -21.24 11.18
C THR A 48 -1.21 -20.96 12.59
N ILE A 49 -2.50 -21.19 12.83
CA ILE A 49 -3.07 -21.10 14.17
C ILE A 49 -2.60 -22.31 15.00
N ASP A 50 -1.91 -22.06 16.11
CA ASP A 50 -1.50 -23.11 17.03
C ASP A 50 -2.64 -23.45 17.98
N GLN A 51 -3.25 -22.42 18.57
CA GLN A 51 -4.32 -22.58 19.55
C GLN A 51 -5.23 -21.34 19.58
N PRO A 52 -6.57 -21.51 19.52
CA PRO A 52 -7.50 -20.43 19.83
C PRO A 52 -7.46 -20.08 21.32
N LEU A 53 -7.56 -18.80 21.63
CA LEU A 53 -7.59 -18.24 22.99
C LEU A 53 -8.93 -17.59 23.29
N THR A 54 -9.26 -17.47 24.58
CA THR A 54 -10.47 -16.77 25.03
C THR A 54 -10.41 -15.29 24.69
N GLY A 55 -11.57 -14.71 24.37
CA GLY A 55 -11.69 -13.28 24.03
C GLY A 55 -11.34 -12.95 22.58
N GLY A 56 -11.54 -13.89 21.64
CA GLY A 56 -11.39 -13.63 20.20
C GLY A 56 -9.94 -13.38 19.79
N ARG A 57 -9.00 -14.10 20.39
CA ARG A 57 -7.57 -14.08 20.05
C ARG A 57 -7.12 -15.47 19.68
N CYS A 58 -6.01 -15.56 18.95
CA CYS A 58 -5.37 -16.83 18.63
C CYS A 58 -3.86 -16.72 18.85
N ARG A 59 -3.24 -17.81 19.28
CA ARG A 59 -1.78 -17.98 19.18
C ARG A 59 -1.47 -18.56 17.80
N VAL A 60 -0.54 -17.92 17.10
CA VAL A 60 -0.14 -18.30 15.74
C VAL A 60 1.36 -18.44 15.64
N THR A 61 1.80 -19.33 14.75
CA THR A 61 3.20 -19.50 14.38
C THR A 61 3.41 -19.08 12.93
N THR A 62 4.42 -18.25 12.69
CA THR A 62 4.84 -17.80 11.37
C THR A 62 5.61 -18.91 10.65
N THR A 63 5.71 -18.82 9.32
CA THR A 63 6.54 -19.76 8.53
C THR A 63 8.00 -19.79 8.97
N GLY A 64 8.51 -18.71 9.57
CA GLY A 64 9.87 -18.64 10.12
C GLY A 64 10.01 -19.24 11.53
N GLY A 65 8.96 -19.85 12.09
CA GLY A 65 8.96 -20.44 13.44
C GLY A 65 8.72 -19.46 14.59
N GLY A 66 8.49 -18.17 14.30
CA GLY A 66 8.16 -17.18 15.31
C GLY A 66 6.72 -17.34 15.80
N SER A 67 6.47 -17.19 17.10
CA SER A 67 5.13 -17.33 17.69
C SER A 67 4.63 -15.99 18.24
N MET A 68 3.36 -15.65 17.97
CA MET A 68 2.73 -14.42 18.46
C MET A 68 1.24 -14.60 18.75
N VAL A 69 0.66 -13.68 19.51
CA VAL A 69 -0.79 -13.63 19.78
C VAL A 69 -1.41 -12.56 18.90
N VAL A 70 -2.48 -12.92 18.20
CA VAL A 70 -3.18 -12.03 17.24
C VAL A 70 -4.66 -11.94 17.58
N LEU A 71 -5.29 -10.84 17.16
CA LEU A 71 -6.73 -10.63 17.24
C LEU A 71 -7.43 -11.39 16.10
N GLY A 72 -8.51 -12.08 16.41
CA GLY A 72 -9.27 -12.89 15.47
C GLY A 72 -9.55 -14.28 16.00
N ALA A 73 -10.55 -14.92 15.40
CA ALA A 73 -10.95 -16.28 15.71
C ALA A 73 -10.59 -17.22 14.56
N GLY A 74 -10.30 -18.47 14.90
CA GLY A 74 -10.03 -19.53 13.95
C GLY A 74 -9.77 -20.84 14.68
N GLN A 75 -9.55 -21.91 13.93
CA GLN A 75 -9.29 -23.24 14.47
C GLN A 75 -7.80 -23.56 14.45
N ALA A 76 -7.33 -24.36 15.42
CA ALA A 76 -5.97 -24.86 15.40
C ALA A 76 -5.68 -25.62 14.09
N GLY A 77 -4.50 -25.39 13.52
CA GLY A 77 -4.09 -25.92 12.22
C GLY A 77 -4.54 -25.08 11.01
N ALA A 78 -5.46 -24.13 11.18
CA ALA A 78 -5.88 -23.27 10.07
C ALA A 78 -4.74 -22.33 9.63
N LYS A 79 -4.62 -22.13 8.33
CA LYS A 79 -3.68 -21.19 7.71
C LYS A 79 -4.38 -19.86 7.52
N VAL A 80 -3.77 -18.78 8.01
CA VAL A 80 -4.38 -17.45 8.04
C VAL A 80 -3.39 -16.38 7.59
N TRP A 81 -3.92 -15.30 7.03
CA TRP A 81 -3.20 -14.07 6.82
C TRP A 81 -3.34 -13.17 8.04
N VAL A 82 -2.21 -12.72 8.58
CA VAL A 82 -2.14 -11.77 9.69
C VAL A 82 -1.58 -10.46 9.16
N GLN A 83 -2.23 -9.35 9.50
CA GLN A 83 -1.77 -8.00 9.21
C GLN A 83 -2.11 -7.10 10.40
N ASP A 84 -1.15 -6.28 10.83
CA ASP A 84 -1.31 -5.38 11.98
C ASP A 84 -1.78 -6.10 13.26
N GLY A 85 -1.22 -7.30 13.51
CA GLY A 85 -1.59 -8.12 14.68
C GLY A 85 -3.01 -8.70 14.65
N ARG A 86 -3.70 -8.65 13.49
CA ARG A 86 -5.07 -9.17 13.32
C ARG A 86 -5.15 -10.17 12.17
N ILE A 87 -5.99 -11.20 12.35
CA ILE A 87 -6.36 -12.11 11.27
C ILE A 87 -7.27 -11.35 10.30
N ILE A 88 -6.81 -11.18 9.07
CA ILE A 88 -7.57 -10.52 8.00
C ILE A 88 -8.35 -11.50 7.12
N GLY A 89 -8.02 -12.79 7.20
CA GLY A 89 -8.72 -13.84 6.47
C GLY A 89 -7.96 -15.17 6.49
N GLU A 90 -8.63 -16.21 6.00
CA GLU A 90 -7.98 -17.51 5.78
C GLU A 90 -7.03 -17.44 4.59
N ALA A 91 -5.91 -18.12 4.72
CA ALA A 91 -4.95 -18.28 3.65
C ALA A 91 -5.23 -19.59 2.92
N PRO A 92 -5.21 -19.59 1.57
CA PRO A 92 -5.47 -20.80 0.81
C PRO A 92 -4.43 -21.87 1.14
N MET A 93 -4.90 -23.12 1.24
CA MET A 93 -4.02 -24.27 1.27
C MET A 93 -3.44 -24.48 -0.13
N LEU A 94 -2.17 -24.12 -0.33
CA LEU A 94 -1.47 -24.45 -1.56
C LEU A 94 -1.24 -25.97 -1.59
N GLN A 95 -1.62 -26.58 -2.70
CA GLN A 95 -1.42 -28.01 -2.93
C GLN A 95 0.08 -28.27 -3.15
N HIS A 96 0.69 -29.02 -2.24
CA HIS A 96 2.08 -29.45 -2.35
C HIS A 96 2.16 -30.73 -3.19
N TYR A 97 3.07 -30.77 -4.15
CA TYR A 97 3.36 -31.96 -4.95
C TYR A 97 4.83 -32.32 -4.76
N ASP A 98 5.10 -33.49 -4.19
CA ASP A 98 6.44 -34.08 -4.22
C ASP A 98 6.62 -34.81 -5.56
N ILE A 99 7.65 -34.43 -6.31
CA ILE A 99 8.04 -35.08 -7.56
C ILE A 99 9.37 -35.78 -7.28
N GLU A 100 9.34 -37.11 -7.17
CA GLU A 100 10.54 -37.94 -7.22
C GLU A 100 10.93 -38.16 -8.69
N VAL A 101 12.23 -38.04 -8.99
CA VAL A 101 12.83 -38.28 -10.31
C VAL A 101 13.48 -39.65 -10.34
#